data_AF-K1UAE5-F1
#
_entry.id   AF-K1UAE5-F1
#
_cell.length_a   1.000
_cell.length_b   1.000
_cell.length_c   1.000
_cell.angle_alpha   90.00
_cell.angle_beta   90.00
_cell.angle_gamma   90.00
#
_symmetry.space_group_name_H-M   'P 1'
#
loop_
_entity.id
_entity.type
_entity.pdbx_description
1 polymer ?
#
loop_
_entity_poly.entity_id
_entity_poly.type
_entity_poly.pdbx_seq_one_letter_code
_entity_poly.pdbx_strand_id
1 'polypeptide(L)' 'MPEDVYKGVDIIEHAYNFYKINGGKFVNADEESRKSALVEYALPLNIDGLEKDLAKYRYRIRYLVQRKLASQERCGKADC' A
#
# COMPACT_ATOMS: atom_id res chain seq x y z
N MET A 1 5.12 -14.28 -14.23
CA MET A 1 5.61 -12.90 -14.37
C MET A 1 7.09 -12.96 -14.76
N PRO A 2 7.57 -12.02 -15.60
CA PRO A 2 8.99 -11.89 -15.93
C PRO A 2 9.88 -11.76 -14.69
N GLU A 3 11.19 -11.97 -14.83
CA GLU A 3 12.11 -11.90 -13.68
C GLU A 3 12.54 -10.49 -13.30
N ASP A 4 12.53 -9.58 -14.27
CA ASP A 4 13.02 -8.20 -14.20
C ASP A 4 11.97 -7.17 -13.73
N VAL A 5 10.75 -7.61 -13.41
CA VAL A 5 9.70 -6.72 -12.89
C VAL A 5 9.75 -6.65 -11.36
N TYR A 6 9.23 -5.56 -10.79
CA TYR A 6 8.96 -5.48 -9.36
C TYR A 6 7.97 -6.57 -8.93
N LYS A 7 8.32 -7.37 -7.92
CA LYS A 7 7.53 -8.52 -7.42
C LYS A 7 7.17 -8.37 -5.94
N GLY A 8 6.76 -7.17 -5.53
CA GLY A 8 6.22 -6.96 -4.18
C GLY A 8 5.04 -7.91 -3.90
N VAL A 9 4.80 -8.17 -2.61
CA VAL A 9 3.71 -9.06 -2.16
C VAL A 9 2.35 -8.56 -2.66
N ASP A 10 2.17 -7.24 -2.70
CA ASP A 10 1.00 -6.54 -3.23
C ASP A 10 0.71 -6.92 -4.69
N ILE A 11 1.73 -6.95 -5.55
CA ILE A 11 1.57 -7.29 -6.97
C ILE A 11 1.21 -8.77 -7.15
N ILE A 12 1.82 -9.66 -6.36
CA ILE A 12 1.54 -11.10 -6.41
C ILE A 12 0.11 -11.37 -5.94
N GLU A 13 -0.31 -10.73 -4.83
CA GLU A 13 -1.66 -10.87 -4.29
C GLU A 13 -2.72 -10.33 -5.25
N HIS A 14 -2.51 -9.17 -5.87
CA HIS A 14 -3.45 -8.64 -6.86
C HIS A 14 -3.59 -9.56 -8.07
N ALA A 15 -2.49 -10.07 -8.62
CA ALA A 15 -2.54 -11.00 -9.74
C ALA A 15 -3.29 -12.31 -9.38
N TYR A 16 -3.04 -12.83 -8.17
CA TYR A 16 -3.71 -14.04 -7.68
C TYR A 16 -5.21 -13.81 -7.41
N ASN A 17 -5.58 -12.70 -6.79
CA ASN A 17 -6.98 -12.35 -6.54
C ASN A 17 -7.74 -12.03 -7.82
N PHE A 18 -7.09 -11.35 -8.77
CA PHE A 18 -7.63 -11.14 -10.11
C PHE A 18 -7.93 -12.46 -10.81
N TYR A 19 -7.02 -13.43 -10.75
CA TYR A 19 -7.24 -14.78 -11.27
C TYR A 19 -8.37 -15.52 -10.54
N LYS A 20 -8.49 -15.40 -9.22
CA LYS A 20 -9.61 -16.00 -8.47
C LYS A 20 -10.97 -15.49 -8.92
N ILE A 21 -11.08 -14.20 -9.23
CA ILE A 21 -12.33 -13.55 -9.65
C ILE A 21 -12.68 -13.91 -11.10
N ASN A 22 -11.68 -13.89 -11.98
CA ASN A 22 -11.91 -13.99 -13.43
C ASN A 22 -11.59 -15.38 -14.02
N GLY A 23 -11.01 -16.28 -13.23
CA GLY A 23 -10.48 -17.55 -13.70
C GLY A 23 -9.48 -17.38 -14.84
N GLY A 24 -9.49 -18.33 -15.77
CA GLY A 24 -8.64 -18.31 -16.97
C GLY A 24 -9.07 -17.33 -18.08
N LYS A 25 -10.07 -16.47 -17.86
CA LYS A 25 -10.70 -15.64 -18.91
C LYS A 25 -9.71 -14.84 -19.76
N PHE A 26 -8.65 -14.33 -19.15
CA PHE A 26 -7.67 -13.46 -19.81
C PHE A 26 -6.37 -14.18 -20.27
N VAL A 27 -6.28 -15.50 -20.09
CA VAL A 27 -5.06 -16.27 -20.44
C VAL A 27 -4.76 -16.19 -21.94
N ASN A 28 -5.80 -16.28 -22.78
CA ASN A 28 -5.68 -16.22 -24.24
C ASN A 28 -6.03 -14.83 -24.81
N ALA A 29 -6.30 -13.83 -23.96
CA ALA A 29 -6.50 -12.46 -24.42
C ALA A 29 -5.18 -11.91 -24.96
N ASP A 30 -5.28 -10.92 -25.86
CA ASP A 30 -4.10 -10.15 -26.25
C ASP A 30 -3.52 -9.41 -25.04
N GLU A 31 -2.27 -8.97 -25.17
CA GLU A 31 -1.54 -8.33 -24.08
C GLU A 31 -2.22 -7.05 -23.59
N GLU A 32 -2.75 -6.24 -24.50
CA GLU A 32 -3.39 -4.96 -24.17
C GLU A 32 -4.65 -5.19 -23.35
N SER A 33 -5.53 -6.08 -23.80
CA SER A 33 -6.77 -6.44 -23.09
C SER A 33 -6.49 -7.05 -21.72
N ARG A 34 -5.53 -7.97 -21.61
CA ARG A 34 -5.15 -8.59 -20.32
C ARG A 34 -4.56 -7.55 -19.37
N LYS A 35 -3.70 -6.66 -19.87
CA LYS A 35 -3.06 -5.61 -19.07
C LYS A 35 -4.09 -4.59 -18.61
N SER A 36 -4.98 -4.11 -19.48
CA SER A 36 -6.03 -3.15 -19.11
C SER A 36 -6.92 -3.72 -18.01
N ALA A 37 -7.38 -4.96 -18.15
CA ALA A 37 -8.25 -5.58 -17.15
C ALA A 37 -7.55 -5.75 -15.79
N LEU A 38 -6.27 -6.13 -15.76
CA LEU A 38 -5.51 -6.23 -14.52
C LEU A 38 -5.25 -4.86 -13.88
N VAL A 39 -4.96 -3.84 -14.70
CA VAL A 39 -4.73 -2.46 -14.24
C VAL A 39 -6.02 -1.87 -13.66
N GLU A 40 -7.13 -1.97 -14.37
CA GLU A 40 -8.45 -1.49 -13.92
C GLU A 40 -8.85 -2.11 -12.58
N TYR A 41 -8.51 -3.38 -12.36
CA TYR A 41 -8.73 -4.05 -11.08
C TYR A 41 -7.77 -3.58 -9.98
N ALA A 42 -6.46 -3.58 -10.23
CA ALA A 42 -5.45 -3.42 -9.19
C ALA A 42 -5.18 -1.96 -8.82
N LEU A 43 -5.33 -1.02 -9.76
CA LEU A 43 -5.03 0.40 -9.55
C LEU A 43 -5.84 1.02 -8.40
N PRO A 44 -7.18 0.87 -8.30
CA PRO A 44 -7.93 1.45 -7.18
C PRO A 44 -7.55 0.84 -5.82
N LEU A 45 -7.21 -0.47 -5.78
CA LEU A 45 -6.77 -1.13 -4.55
C LEU A 45 -5.42 -0.58 -4.06
N ASN A 46 -4.51 -0.33 -4.99
CA ASN A 46 -3.22 0.27 -4.69
C ASN A 46 -3.36 1.70 -4.18
N ILE A 47 -4.23 2.50 -4.79
CA ILE A 47 -4.49 3.87 -4.34
C ILE A 47 -5.01 3.87 -2.90
N ASP A 48 -6.04 3.07 -2.60
CA ASP A 48 -6.62 2.97 -1.26
C ASP A 48 -5.60 2.45 -0.21
N GLY A 49 -4.80 1.44 -0.58
CA GLY A 49 -3.71 0.94 0.27
C GLY A 49 -2.68 2.00 0.60
N LEU A 50 -2.20 2.73 -0.43
CA LEU A 50 -1.23 3.82 -0.26
C LEU A 50 -1.79 4.96 0.57
N GLU A 51 -3.06 5.36 0.37
CA GLU A 51 -3.70 6.39 1.18
C GLU A 51 -3.76 6.01 2.67
N LYS A 52 -4.14 4.77 2.97
CA LYS A 52 -4.16 4.23 4.34
C LYS A 52 -2.77 4.20 4.98
N ASP A 53 -1.77 3.74 4.24
CA ASP A 53 -0.40 3.67 4.74
C ASP A 53 0.18 5.06 5.00
N LEU A 54 0.00 6.00 4.08
CA LEU A 54 0.44 7.39 4.27
C LEU A 54 -0.26 8.05 5.46
N ALA A 55 -1.56 7.79 5.66
CA ALA A 55 -2.29 8.28 6.83
C ALA A 55 -1.72 7.72 8.14
N LYS A 56 -1.39 6.43 8.17
CA LYS A 56 -0.77 5.76 9.33
C LYS A 56 0.58 6.38 9.67
N TYR A 57 1.45 6.61 8.68
CA TYR A 57 2.72 7.29 8.89
C TYR A 57 2.53 8.71 9.41
N ARG A 58 1.60 9.48 8.83
CA ARG A 58 1.29 10.85 9.28
C ARG A 58 0.84 10.88 10.73
N TYR A 59 -0.06 9.97 11.12
CA TYR A 59 -0.50 9.85 12.51
C TYR A 59 0.65 9.43 13.43
N ARG A 60 1.46 8.44 13.04
CA ARG A 60 2.59 7.95 13.83
C ARG A 60 3.63 9.06 14.08
N ILE A 61 4.00 9.82 13.05
CA ILE A 61 4.93 10.94 13.19
C ILE A 61 4.37 11.99 14.15
N ARG A 62 3.11 12.39 13.98
CA ARG A 62 2.45 13.35 14.88
C ARG A 62 2.47 12.87 16.33
N TYR A 63 2.08 11.61 16.56
CA TYR A 63 2.11 11.01 17.89
C TYR A 63 3.52 11.03 18.50
N LEU A 64 4.54 10.65 17.73
CA LEU A 64 5.92 10.64 18.20
C LEU A 64 6.43 12.05 18.56
N VAL A 65 6.08 13.07 17.76
CA VAL A 65 6.42 14.47 18.03
C VAL A 65 5.74 14.95 19.31
N GLN A 66 4.43 14.74 19.45
CA GLN A 66 3.68 15.15 20.65
C GLN A 66 4.22 14.48 21.91
N ARG A 67 4.55 13.18 21.82
CA ARG A 67 5.15 12.44 22.93
C ARG A 67 6.52 13.01 23.34
N LYS A 68 7.33 13.43 22.37
CA LYS A 68 8.65 14.03 22.63
C LYS A 68 8.50 15.39 23.34
N LEU A 69 7.62 16.26 22.85
CA LEU A 69 7.35 17.57 23.45
C LEU A 69 6.84 17.44 24.89
N ALA A 70 5.85 16.58 25.13
CA ALA A 70 5.32 16.33 26.48
C ALA A 70 6.35 15.73 27.46
N SER A 71 7.38 15.04 26.94
CA SER A 71 8.50 14.57 27.76
C SER A 71 9.42 15.73 28.16
N GLN A 72 9.70 16.66 27.25
CA GLN A 72 10.55 17.82 27.51
C GLN A 72 9.90 18.80 28.49
N GLU A 73 8.59 19.04 28.38
CA GLU A 73 7.84 19.88 29.32
C GLU A 73 7.82 19.31 30.74
N ARG A 74 7.76 17.98 30.89
CA ARG A 74 7.85 17.33 32.20
C ARG A 74 9.24 17.44 32.80
N CYS A 75 10.29 17.29 32.00
CA CYS A 75 11.67 17.46 32.46
C CYS A 75 11.91 18.90 32.93
N GLY A 76 11.50 19.90 32.13
CA GLY A 76 11.67 21.31 32.48
C GLY A 76 10.84 21.79 33.68
N LYS A 77 9.82 21.03 34.12
CA LYS A 77 9.07 21.28 35.35
C LYS A 77 9.64 20.56 36.57
N ALA A 78 10.42 19.50 36.38
CA ALA A 78 11.03 18.73 37.46
C ALA A 78 12.36 19.34 37.96
N ASP A 79 12.96 20.24 37.17
CA ASP A 79 14.19 20.97 37.50
C ASP A 79 13.95 22.35 38.18
N CYS A 80 12.75 22.59 38.73
CA CYS A 80 12.38 23.79 39.52
C CYS A 80 12.04 23.44 40.98
#